data_AF-A0A8S3F3X9-F1
#
_entry.id   AF-A0A8S3F3X9-F1
#
_cell.length_a   1.000
_cell.length_b   1.000
_cell.length_c   1.000
_cell.angle_alpha   90.00
_cell.angle_beta   90.00
_cell.angle_gamma   90.00
#
_symmetry.space_group_name_H-M   'P 1'
#
loop_
_entity.id
_entity.type
_entity.pdbx_description
1 polymer ?
#
loop_
_entity_poly.entity_id
_entity_poly.type
_entity_poly.pdbx_seq_one_letter_code
_entity_poly.pdbx_strand_id
1 'polypeptide(L)'
;NSEASIRDQLENNMKQRLASLDHRRQKLIEQSASLVTRVEEVKIATAAWKSNLTNLPIGQSGLTVDVSNELRERVTRVSQDVKKFEIDMKTFVKEMYELQDMTKNFDREIKSLQLSVQDASRETQDLFADVTRTENQAQQAIEKSTTIEREVQKIRENLRAFVNDKDAQSKDAETQYSRLETMQNRTSNISRQYWILNDQYRLLNTTTLNAMETHEKLNVDYDQNSMLQNSNTIKEQVDAKLIPLKTKTDSINNRSSVA
;
A
#
# COMPACT_ATOMS: atom_id res chain seq x y z
N ASN A 1 15.18 -11.83 16.70
CA ASN A 1 15.34 -12.56 17.98
C ASN A 1 15.75 -14.02 17.82
N SER A 2 15.21 -14.79 16.87
CA SER A 2 15.61 -16.20 16.64
C SER A 2 17.02 -16.35 16.07
N GLU A 3 17.41 -15.52 15.12
CA GLU A 3 18.70 -15.63 14.41
C GLU A 3 19.92 -15.35 15.30
N ALA A 4 19.84 -14.31 16.15
CA ALA A 4 20.85 -14.05 17.17
C ALA A 4 20.97 -15.21 18.17
N SER A 5 19.85 -15.79 18.60
CA SER A 5 19.83 -16.93 19.52
C SER A 5 20.45 -18.19 18.92
N ILE A 6 20.26 -18.46 17.62
CA ILE A 6 20.83 -19.62 16.93
C ILE A 6 22.35 -19.44 16.78
N ARG A 7 22.78 -18.24 16.39
CA ARG A 7 24.21 -17.90 16.26
C ARG A 7 24.94 -18.05 17.60
N ASP A 8 24.35 -17.55 18.68
CA ASP A 8 24.94 -17.64 20.02
C ASP A 8 25.01 -19.09 20.51
N GLN A 9 24.00 -19.91 20.19
CA GLN A 9 24.03 -21.36 20.50
C GLN A 9 25.12 -22.09 19.73
N LEU A 10 25.26 -21.83 18.43
CA LEU A 10 26.33 -22.40 17.59
C LEU A 10 27.71 -21.99 18.10
N GLU A 11 27.90 -20.70 18.42
CA GLU A 11 29.18 -20.19 18.91
C GLU A 11 29.56 -20.81 20.26
N ASN A 12 28.61 -20.92 21.18
CA ASN A 12 28.84 -21.57 22.47
C ASN A 12 29.16 -23.06 22.31
N ASN A 13 28.46 -23.77 21.42
CA ASN A 13 28.72 -25.19 21.16
C ASN A 13 30.12 -25.39 20.56
N MET A 14 30.51 -24.56 19.59
CA MET A 14 31.85 -24.59 18.99
C MET A 14 32.94 -24.31 20.03
N LYS A 15 32.77 -23.29 20.87
CA LYS A 15 33.72 -22.95 21.94
C LYS A 15 33.89 -24.10 22.94
N GLN A 16 32.80 -24.71 23.38
CA GLN A 16 32.85 -25.86 24.29
C GLN A 16 33.58 -27.05 23.68
N ARG A 17 33.31 -27.35 22.40
CA ARG A 17 33.99 -28.42 21.67
C ARG A 17 35.48 -28.15 21.49
N LEU A 18 35.86 -26.92 21.15
CA LEU A 18 37.25 -26.53 20.97
C LEU A 18 38.04 -26.69 22.28
N ALA A 19 37.48 -26.19 23.39
CA ALA A 19 38.09 -26.32 24.71
C ALA A 19 38.25 -27.79 25.15
N SER A 20 37.26 -28.63 24.85
CA SER A 20 37.33 -30.08 25.14
C SER A 20 38.43 -30.78 24.34
N LEU A 21 38.57 -30.45 23.06
CA LEU A 21 39.65 -30.97 22.20
C LEU A 21 41.03 -30.55 22.69
N ASP A 22 41.20 -29.26 23.02
CA ASP A 22 42.48 -28.74 23.49
C ASP A 22 42.91 -29.41 24.81
N HIS A 23 41.99 -29.55 25.76
CA HIS A 23 42.27 -30.21 27.03
C HIS A 23 42.75 -31.66 26.83
N ARG A 24 42.08 -32.40 25.94
CA ARG A 24 42.46 -33.80 25.66
C ARG A 24 43.77 -33.88 24.90
N ARG A 25 44.01 -32.98 23.94
CA ARG A 25 45.27 -32.93 23.17
C ARG A 25 46.43 -32.74 24.13
N GLN A 26 46.27 -31.85 25.10
CA GLN A 26 47.24 -31.61 26.15
C GLN A 26 47.53 -32.88 26.96
N LYS A 27 46.48 -33.62 27.35
CA LYS A 27 46.64 -34.90 28.05
C LYS A 27 47.39 -35.95 27.22
N LEU A 28 47.15 -36.01 25.91
CA LEU A 28 47.87 -36.94 25.02
C LEU A 28 49.36 -36.57 24.92
N ILE A 29 49.67 -35.28 24.83
CA ILE A 29 51.05 -34.77 24.84
C ILE A 29 51.74 -35.18 26.14
N GLU A 30 51.09 -34.97 27.28
CA GLU A 30 51.63 -35.34 28.60
C GLU A 30 51.88 -36.85 28.73
N GLN A 31 50.93 -37.70 28.31
CA GLN A 31 51.11 -39.15 28.36
C GLN A 31 52.18 -39.63 27.37
N SER A 32 52.29 -39.02 26.19
CA SER A 32 53.37 -39.33 25.25
C SER A 32 54.75 -38.96 25.79
N ALA A 33 54.87 -37.81 26.46
CA ALA A 33 56.11 -37.37 27.08
C ALA A 33 56.51 -38.31 28.23
N SER A 34 55.55 -38.68 29.08
CA SER A 34 55.74 -39.67 30.15
C SER A 34 56.25 -41.00 29.60
N LEU A 35 55.64 -41.48 28.51
CA LEU A 35 56.04 -42.72 27.87
C LEU A 35 57.48 -42.66 27.32
N VAL A 36 57.85 -41.54 26.68
CA VAL A 36 59.22 -41.33 26.17
C VAL A 36 60.25 -41.36 27.29
N THR A 37 59.97 -40.69 28.41
CA THR A 37 60.84 -40.74 29.60
C THR A 37 61.00 -42.17 30.11
N ARG A 38 59.90 -42.91 30.23
CA ARG A 38 59.91 -44.31 30.70
C ARG A 38 60.70 -45.22 29.77
N VAL A 39 60.59 -45.05 28.45
CA VAL A 39 61.40 -45.82 27.48
C VAL A 39 62.89 -45.59 27.71
N GLU A 40 63.30 -44.34 27.95
CA GLU A 40 64.70 -44.04 28.20
C GLU A 40 65.19 -44.62 29.55
N GLU A 41 64.35 -44.60 30.59
CA GLU A 41 64.64 -45.26 31.87
C GLU A 41 64.83 -46.78 31.71
N VAL A 42 63.93 -47.44 30.98
CA VAL A 42 64.01 -48.88 30.68
C VAL A 42 65.27 -49.20 29.88
N LYS A 43 65.66 -48.34 28.93
CA LYS A 43 66.89 -48.49 28.13
C LYS A 43 68.15 -48.36 29.00
N ILE A 44 68.19 -47.39 29.91
CA ILE A 44 69.28 -47.23 30.89
C ILE A 44 69.36 -48.46 31.80
N ALA A 45 68.23 -48.93 32.34
CA ALA A 45 68.17 -50.11 33.18
C ALA A 45 68.64 -51.38 32.45
N THR A 46 68.24 -51.54 31.18
CA THR A 46 68.69 -52.66 30.32
C THR A 46 70.20 -52.62 30.09
N ALA A 47 70.77 -51.43 29.83
CA ALA A 47 72.21 -51.27 29.64
C ALA A 47 73.00 -51.59 30.92
N ALA A 48 72.52 -51.15 32.09
CA ALA A 48 73.11 -51.46 33.38
C ALA A 48 73.08 -52.97 33.67
N TRP A 49 71.92 -53.60 33.43
CA TRP A 49 71.77 -55.06 33.57
C TRP A 49 72.73 -55.83 32.65
N LYS A 50 72.83 -55.43 31.38
CA LYS A 50 73.76 -56.03 30.42
C LYS A 50 75.21 -55.94 30.91
N SER A 51 75.63 -54.78 31.40
CA SER A 51 76.97 -54.56 31.97
C SER A 51 77.24 -55.45 33.18
N ASN A 52 76.25 -55.61 34.06
CA ASN A 52 76.35 -56.48 35.24
C ASN A 52 76.51 -57.96 34.85
N LEU A 53 75.82 -58.41 33.80
CA LEU A 53 75.94 -59.78 33.26
C LEU A 53 77.28 -60.04 32.57
N THR A 54 77.73 -59.15 31.69
CA THR A 54 78.96 -59.36 30.90
C THR A 54 80.23 -59.41 31.75
N ASN A 55 80.18 -58.83 32.94
CA ASN A 55 81.32 -58.75 33.85
C ASN A 55 81.33 -59.86 34.93
N LEU A 56 80.44 -60.86 34.86
CA LEU A 56 80.45 -61.99 35.78
C LEU A 56 81.66 -62.90 35.47
N PRO A 57 82.48 -63.30 36.46
CA PRO A 57 83.57 -64.25 36.28
C PRO A 57 83.03 -65.68 36.17
N ILE A 58 82.32 -65.97 35.08
CA ILE A 58 81.75 -67.29 34.81
C ILE A 58 82.84 -68.13 34.14
N GLY A 59 83.44 -69.07 34.89
CA GLY A 59 84.36 -70.08 34.35
C GLY A 59 85.86 -69.91 34.65
N GLN A 60 86.26 -69.00 35.54
CA GLN A 60 87.66 -68.93 35.97
C GLN A 60 87.97 -70.02 37.02
N SER A 61 88.93 -70.89 36.72
CA SER A 61 89.31 -72.07 37.50
C SER A 61 90.09 -71.78 38.80
N GLY A 62 90.06 -70.54 39.30
CA GLY A 62 90.79 -70.07 40.48
C GLY A 62 89.92 -69.18 41.38
N LEU A 63 88.68 -69.60 41.66
CA LEU A 63 87.77 -68.88 42.55
C LEU A 63 88.27 -68.94 43.99
N THR A 64 88.80 -67.82 44.49
CA THR A 64 89.00 -67.60 45.92
C THR A 64 87.65 -67.38 46.61
N VAL A 65 87.60 -67.53 47.94
CA VAL A 65 86.39 -67.27 48.74
C VAL A 65 85.84 -65.85 48.49
N ASP A 66 86.73 -64.87 48.31
CA ASP A 66 86.36 -63.48 48.03
C ASP A 66 85.67 -63.32 46.67
N VAL A 67 86.19 -63.95 45.61
CA VAL A 67 85.57 -63.91 44.26
C VAL A 67 84.22 -64.63 44.27
N SER A 68 84.06 -65.69 45.07
CA SER A 68 82.78 -66.38 45.24
C SER A 68 81.74 -65.51 45.96
N ASN A 69 82.14 -64.76 46.99
CA ASN A 69 81.26 -63.83 47.69
C ASN A 69 80.85 -62.67 46.78
N GLU A 70 81.80 -62.11 46.03
CA GLU A 70 81.53 -61.05 45.06
C GLU A 70 80.57 -61.52 43.95
N LEU A 71 80.76 -62.74 43.43
CA LEU A 71 79.86 -63.35 42.46
C LEU A 71 78.43 -63.48 43.04
N ARG A 72 78.30 -63.94 44.29
CA ARG A 72 77.00 -64.09 44.97
C ARG A 72 76.28 -62.76 45.14
N GLU A 73 77.00 -61.71 45.55
CA GLU A 73 76.44 -60.36 45.66
C GLU A 73 76.00 -59.80 44.30
N ARG A 74 76.78 -60.02 43.24
CA ARG A 74 76.44 -59.57 41.89
C ARG A 74 75.24 -60.31 41.32
N VAL A 75 75.15 -61.63 41.51
CA VAL A 75 73.96 -62.42 41.15
C VAL A 75 72.72 -61.94 41.91
N THR A 76 72.87 -61.60 43.19
CA THR A 76 71.77 -61.04 44.00
C THR A 76 71.31 -59.69 43.46
N ARG A 77 72.24 -58.79 43.13
CA ARG A 77 71.94 -57.49 42.50
C ARG A 77 71.26 -57.65 41.14
N VAL A 78 71.78 -58.52 40.27
CA VAL A 78 71.17 -58.82 38.97
C VAL A 78 69.76 -59.37 39.13
N SER A 79 69.52 -60.23 40.12
CA SER A 79 68.17 -60.75 40.41
C SER A 79 67.19 -59.65 40.82
N GLN A 80 67.64 -58.66 41.61
CA GLN A 80 66.84 -57.50 42.00
C GLN A 80 66.56 -56.58 40.81
N ASP A 81 67.57 -56.32 39.96
CA ASP A 81 67.44 -55.51 38.75
C ASP A 81 66.42 -56.13 37.77
N VAL A 82 66.44 -57.45 37.58
CA VAL A 82 65.46 -58.17 36.74
C VAL A 82 64.04 -58.00 37.26
N LYS A 83 63.83 -58.12 38.58
CA LYS A 83 62.51 -57.92 39.19
C LYS A 83 62.01 -56.49 39.02
N LYS A 84 62.88 -55.50 39.20
CA LYS A 84 62.52 -54.09 38.99
C LYS A 84 62.17 -53.85 37.52
N PHE A 85 62.99 -54.34 36.60
CA PHE A 85 62.75 -54.24 35.16
C PHE A 85 61.42 -54.88 34.74
N GLU A 86 61.05 -56.03 35.31
CA GLU A 86 59.76 -56.68 35.04
C GLU A 86 58.58 -55.79 35.47
N ILE A 87 58.68 -55.11 36.61
CA ILE A 87 57.67 -54.17 37.12
C ILE A 87 57.59 -52.95 36.19
N ASP A 88 58.74 -52.37 35.82
CA ASP A 88 58.81 -51.20 34.94
C ASP A 88 58.21 -51.51 33.56
N MET A 89 58.48 -52.70 33.02
CA MET A 89 57.94 -53.18 31.74
C MET A 89 56.42 -53.40 31.81
N LYS A 90 55.89 -54.01 32.88
CA LYS A 90 54.44 -54.16 33.07
C LYS A 90 53.74 -52.81 33.11
N THR A 91 54.34 -51.85 33.81
CA THR A 91 53.78 -50.51 33.91
C THR A 91 53.84 -49.80 32.55
N PHE A 92 54.96 -49.92 31.81
CA PHE A 92 55.11 -49.37 30.46
C PHE A 92 54.06 -49.90 29.49
N VAL A 93 53.82 -51.23 29.48
CA VAL A 93 52.79 -51.85 28.64
C VAL A 93 51.39 -51.31 28.97
N LYS A 94 51.09 -51.09 30.27
CA LYS A 94 49.82 -50.50 30.68
C LYS A 94 49.62 -49.08 30.11
N GLU A 95 50.63 -48.22 30.21
CA GLU A 95 50.58 -46.86 29.66
C GLU A 95 50.44 -46.85 28.14
N MET A 96 51.08 -47.79 27.44
CA MET A 96 50.89 -47.95 25.99
C MET A 96 49.44 -48.28 25.62
N TYR A 97 48.77 -49.16 26.38
CA TYR A 97 47.36 -49.47 26.13
C TYR A 97 46.45 -48.26 26.39
N GLU A 98 46.71 -47.50 27.46
CA GLU A 98 45.96 -46.27 27.74
C GLU A 98 46.13 -45.22 26.63
N LEU A 99 47.36 -45.05 26.11
CA LEU A 99 47.63 -44.17 24.98
C LEU A 99 46.90 -44.63 23.71
N GLN A 100 46.92 -45.94 23.42
CA GLN A 100 46.24 -46.50 22.25
C GLN A 100 44.72 -46.25 22.31
N ASP A 101 44.11 -46.40 23.48
CA ASP A 101 42.66 -46.18 23.64
C ASP A 101 42.29 -44.69 23.54
N MET A 102 43.13 -43.79 24.05
CA MET A 102 42.96 -42.37 23.80
C MET A 102 43.05 -42.02 22.32
N THR A 103 44.03 -42.55 21.59
CA THR A 103 44.15 -42.30 20.14
C THR A 103 42.90 -42.76 19.38
N LYS A 104 42.36 -43.94 19.69
CA LYS A 104 41.11 -44.42 19.08
C LYS A 104 39.91 -43.51 19.39
N ASN A 105 39.84 -42.97 20.62
CA ASN A 105 38.77 -42.04 20.99
C ASN A 105 38.90 -40.72 20.25
N PHE A 106 40.12 -40.21 20.07
CA PHE A 106 40.37 -39.04 19.22
C PHE A 106 39.92 -39.26 17.78
N ASP A 107 40.25 -40.39 17.17
CA ASP A 107 39.85 -40.69 15.80
C ASP A 107 38.33 -40.69 15.63
N ARG A 108 37.59 -41.23 16.62
CA ARG A 108 36.12 -41.22 16.63
C ARG A 108 35.57 -39.80 16.74
N GLU A 109 36.17 -38.97 17.58
CA GLU A 109 35.75 -37.59 17.77
C GLU A 109 36.04 -36.72 16.55
N ILE A 110 37.21 -36.88 15.92
CA ILE A 110 37.55 -36.22 14.66
C ILE A 110 36.48 -36.56 13.60
N LYS A 111 36.10 -37.84 13.47
CA LYS A 111 35.02 -38.25 12.56
C LYS A 111 33.68 -37.62 12.93
N SER A 112 33.32 -37.60 14.21
CA SER A 112 32.07 -36.97 14.67
C SER A 112 32.04 -35.47 14.40
N LEU A 113 33.18 -34.79 14.55
CA LEU A 113 33.32 -33.37 14.25
C LEU A 113 33.22 -33.10 12.75
N GLN A 114 33.86 -33.93 11.92
CA GLN A 114 33.76 -33.83 10.47
C GLN A 114 32.30 -33.93 10.00
N LEU A 115 31.54 -34.91 10.51
CA LEU A 115 30.11 -35.05 10.21
C LEU A 115 29.32 -33.82 10.67
N SER A 116 29.56 -33.35 11.90
CA SER A 116 28.87 -32.17 12.42
C SER A 116 29.17 -30.89 11.63
N VAL A 117 30.40 -30.72 11.15
CA VAL A 117 30.78 -29.58 10.29
C VAL A 117 30.11 -29.70 8.92
N GLN A 118 30.02 -30.91 8.37
CA GLN A 118 29.32 -31.16 7.12
C GLN A 118 27.82 -30.85 7.24
N ASP A 119 27.18 -31.27 8.32
CA ASP A 119 25.77 -30.97 8.58
C ASP A 119 25.53 -29.47 8.72
N ALA A 120 26.35 -28.77 9.51
CA ALA A 120 26.26 -27.31 9.67
C ALA A 120 26.51 -26.57 8.33
N SER A 121 27.43 -27.06 7.50
CA SER A 121 27.68 -26.51 6.17
C SER A 121 26.46 -26.67 5.26
N ARG A 122 25.77 -27.81 5.34
CA ARG A 122 24.56 -28.07 4.55
C ARG A 122 23.41 -27.17 5.01
N GLU A 123 23.18 -27.06 6.31
CA GLU A 123 22.19 -26.15 6.88
C GLU A 123 22.43 -24.70 6.44
N THR A 124 23.70 -24.27 6.44
CA THR A 124 24.07 -22.92 5.96
C THR A 124 23.75 -22.72 4.48
N GLN A 125 23.96 -23.74 3.64
CA GLN A 125 23.62 -23.68 2.21
C GLN A 125 22.11 -23.61 1.98
N ASP A 126 21.33 -24.40 2.73
CA ASP A 126 19.87 -24.39 2.64
C ASP A 126 19.30 -23.03 3.07
N LEU A 127 19.82 -22.45 4.17
CA LEU A 127 19.46 -21.10 4.61
C LEU A 127 19.79 -20.03 3.55
N PHE A 128 20.93 -20.14 2.88
CA PHE A 128 21.28 -19.21 1.80
C PHE A 128 20.30 -19.29 0.63
N ALA A 129 19.86 -20.50 0.27
CA ALA A 129 18.85 -20.70 -0.76
C ALA A 129 17.50 -20.08 -0.36
N ASP A 130 17.08 -20.22 0.90
CA ASP A 130 15.85 -19.62 1.43
C ASP A 130 15.91 -18.09 1.46
N VAL A 131 17.05 -17.50 1.86
CA VAL A 131 17.28 -16.05 1.80
C VAL A 131 17.16 -15.56 0.35
N THR A 132 17.83 -16.23 -0.59
CA THR A 132 17.78 -15.88 -2.02
C THR A 132 16.35 -15.94 -2.56
N ARG A 133 15.56 -16.95 -2.16
CA ARG A 133 14.16 -17.08 -2.55
C ARG A 133 13.31 -15.94 -1.99
N THR A 134 13.51 -15.58 -0.73
CA THR A 134 12.78 -14.50 -0.05
C THR A 134 13.10 -13.14 -0.67
N GLU A 135 14.36 -12.89 -1.02
CA GLU A 135 14.79 -11.67 -1.71
C GLU A 135 14.11 -11.53 -3.07
N ASN A 136 14.06 -12.60 -3.86
CA ASN A 136 13.35 -12.61 -5.14
C ASN A 136 11.84 -12.34 -4.96
N GLN A 137 11.21 -12.88 -3.92
CA GLN A 137 9.80 -12.60 -3.62
C GLN A 137 9.58 -11.14 -3.23
N ALA A 138 10.48 -10.57 -2.42
CA ALA A 138 10.43 -9.15 -2.04
C ALA A 138 10.56 -8.25 -3.28
N GLN A 139 11.49 -8.57 -4.19
CA GLN A 139 11.67 -7.83 -5.44
C GLN A 139 10.41 -7.87 -6.32
N GLN A 140 9.78 -9.04 -6.47
CA GLN A 140 8.50 -9.15 -7.20
C GLN A 140 7.37 -8.34 -6.55
N ALA A 141 7.33 -8.28 -5.21
CA ALA A 141 6.34 -7.47 -4.49
C ALA A 141 6.55 -5.97 -4.74
N ILE A 142 7.81 -5.52 -4.77
CA ILE A 142 8.17 -4.13 -5.10
C ILE A 142 7.69 -3.78 -6.52
N GLU A 143 7.96 -4.63 -7.51
CA GLU A 143 7.53 -4.40 -8.89
C GLU A 143 6.00 -4.31 -9.05
N LYS A 144 5.27 -5.17 -8.33
CA LYS A 144 3.81 -5.12 -8.25
C LYS A 144 3.34 -3.80 -7.61
N SER A 145 3.95 -3.39 -6.50
CA SER A 145 3.63 -2.12 -5.82
C SER A 145 3.82 -0.93 -6.75
N THR A 146 4.96 -0.85 -7.45
CA THR A 146 5.23 0.22 -8.41
C THR A 146 4.21 0.23 -9.56
N THR A 147 3.72 -0.94 -9.98
CA THR A 147 2.69 -1.02 -11.02
C THR A 147 1.35 -0.49 -10.53
N ILE A 148 0.94 -0.86 -9.32
CA ILE A 148 -0.27 -0.32 -8.67
C ILE A 148 -0.17 1.19 -8.51
N GLU A 149 0.98 1.73 -8.10
CA GLU A 149 1.19 3.17 -7.98
C GLU A 149 0.97 3.92 -9.31
N ARG A 150 1.45 3.36 -10.42
CA ARG A 150 1.21 3.92 -11.76
C ARG A 150 -0.27 3.90 -12.13
N GLU A 151 -0.98 2.81 -11.83
CA GLU A 151 -2.42 2.71 -12.09
C GLU A 151 -3.22 3.69 -11.25
N VAL A 152 -2.90 3.84 -9.96
CA VAL A 152 -3.52 4.82 -9.07
C VAL A 152 -3.31 6.24 -9.59
N GLN A 153 -2.11 6.55 -10.08
CA GLN A 153 -1.82 7.87 -10.67
C GLN A 153 -2.68 8.13 -11.92
N LYS A 154 -2.80 7.14 -12.81
CA LYS A 154 -3.67 7.22 -14.00
C LYS A 154 -5.15 7.42 -13.62
N ILE A 155 -5.63 6.72 -12.60
CA ILE A 155 -7.00 6.89 -12.09
C ILE A 155 -7.20 8.31 -11.54
N ARG A 156 -6.23 8.86 -10.80
CA ARG A 156 -6.31 10.25 -10.30
C ARG A 156 -6.40 11.27 -11.43
N GLU A 157 -5.62 11.10 -12.50
CA GLU A 157 -5.66 11.96 -13.68
C GLU A 157 -7.00 11.88 -14.40
N ASN A 158 -7.52 10.66 -14.61
CA ASN A 158 -8.84 10.45 -15.19
C ASN A 158 -9.95 11.08 -14.35
N LEU A 159 -9.90 10.95 -13.03
CA LEU A 159 -10.88 11.54 -12.13
C LEU A 159 -10.85 13.07 -12.19
N ARG A 160 -9.66 13.67 -12.21
CA ARG A 160 -9.50 15.12 -12.38
C ARG A 160 -10.11 15.59 -13.71
N ALA A 161 -9.85 14.87 -14.80
CA ALA A 161 -10.43 15.20 -16.10
C ALA A 161 -11.96 15.11 -16.10
N PHE A 162 -12.52 14.07 -15.48
CA PHE A 162 -13.96 13.90 -15.34
C PHE A 162 -14.62 15.02 -14.53
N VAL A 163 -14.02 15.41 -13.39
CA VAL A 163 -14.52 16.51 -12.57
C VAL A 163 -14.51 17.83 -13.36
N ASN A 164 -13.42 18.12 -14.08
CA ASN A 164 -13.35 19.33 -14.90
C ASN A 164 -14.40 19.36 -16.03
N ASP A 165 -14.67 18.22 -16.68
CA ASP A 165 -15.74 18.09 -17.69
C ASP A 165 -17.12 18.34 -17.09
N LYS A 166 -17.38 17.78 -15.90
CA LYS A 166 -18.65 17.99 -15.19
C LYS A 166 -18.85 19.44 -14.75
N ASP A 167 -17.80 20.11 -14.28
CA ASP A 167 -17.86 21.53 -13.94
C ASP A 167 -18.14 22.40 -15.18
N ALA A 168 -17.55 22.05 -16.33
CA ALA A 168 -17.83 22.74 -17.59
C ALA A 168 -19.29 22.56 -18.04
N GLN A 169 -19.81 21.32 -17.98
CA GLN A 169 -21.22 21.02 -18.27
C GLN A 169 -22.16 21.77 -17.32
N SER A 170 -21.84 21.86 -16.03
CA SER A 170 -22.65 22.59 -15.06
C SER A 170 -22.71 24.08 -15.38
N LYS A 171 -21.59 24.70 -15.74
CA LYS A 171 -21.54 26.12 -16.12
C LYS A 171 -22.31 26.42 -17.41
N ASP A 172 -22.23 25.52 -18.39
CA ASP A 172 -23.02 25.65 -19.62
C ASP A 172 -24.52 25.55 -19.32
N ALA A 173 -24.94 24.57 -18.51
CA ALA A 173 -26.32 24.42 -18.08
C ALA A 173 -26.83 25.67 -17.32
N GLU A 174 -26.05 26.21 -16.39
CA GLU A 174 -26.37 27.45 -15.68
C GLU A 174 -26.57 28.63 -16.65
N THR A 175 -25.68 28.75 -17.64
CA THR A 175 -25.80 29.77 -18.70
C THR A 175 -27.09 29.58 -19.53
N GLN A 176 -27.44 28.34 -19.87
CA GLN A 176 -28.68 28.03 -20.58
C GLN A 176 -29.92 28.39 -19.75
N TYR A 177 -29.93 28.09 -18.44
CA TYR A 177 -31.03 28.45 -17.55
C TYR A 177 -31.22 29.97 -17.45
N SER A 178 -30.15 30.76 -17.28
CA SER A 178 -30.24 32.23 -17.24
C SER A 178 -30.76 32.82 -18.56
N ARG A 179 -30.39 32.23 -19.70
CA ARG A 179 -30.93 32.63 -21.01
C ARG A 179 -32.43 32.33 -21.10
N LEU A 180 -32.85 31.15 -20.67
CA LEU A 180 -34.27 30.76 -20.66
C LEU A 180 -35.10 31.69 -19.79
N GLU A 181 -34.61 32.03 -18.59
CA GLU A 181 -35.24 32.99 -17.69
C GLU A 181 -35.40 34.37 -18.36
N THR A 182 -34.35 34.84 -19.04
CA THR A 182 -34.41 36.10 -19.80
C THR A 182 -35.46 36.03 -20.91
N MET A 183 -35.55 34.92 -21.65
CA MET A 183 -36.57 34.74 -22.68
C MET A 183 -37.99 34.67 -22.11
N GLN A 184 -38.17 34.01 -20.97
CA GLN A 184 -39.45 33.94 -20.26
C GLN A 184 -39.92 35.35 -19.86
N ASN A 185 -39.02 36.15 -19.29
CA ASN A 185 -39.30 37.55 -18.94
C ASN A 185 -39.67 38.39 -20.17
N ARG A 186 -38.97 38.22 -21.29
CA ARG A 186 -39.32 38.87 -22.57
C ARG A 186 -40.69 38.45 -23.08
N THR A 187 -41.01 37.16 -23.01
CA THR A 187 -42.31 36.61 -23.43
C THR A 187 -43.45 37.16 -22.58
N SER A 188 -43.25 37.26 -21.27
CA SER A 188 -44.20 37.88 -20.34
C SER A 188 -44.44 39.37 -20.67
N ASN A 189 -43.36 40.11 -20.97
CA ASN A 189 -43.47 41.52 -21.39
C ASN A 189 -44.24 41.67 -22.70
N ILE A 190 -43.91 40.89 -23.73
CA ILE A 190 -44.62 40.89 -25.02
C ILE A 190 -46.11 40.58 -24.81
N SER A 191 -46.42 39.56 -24.01
CA SER A 191 -47.81 39.19 -23.70
C SER A 191 -48.56 40.36 -23.05
N ARG A 192 -47.91 41.07 -22.12
CA ARG A 192 -48.48 42.27 -21.48
C ARG A 192 -48.72 43.40 -22.49
N GLN A 193 -47.76 43.66 -23.38
CA GLN A 193 -47.89 44.67 -24.43
C GLN A 193 -49.03 44.34 -25.39
N TYR A 194 -49.18 43.06 -25.78
CA TYR A 194 -50.28 42.60 -26.62
C TYR A 194 -51.63 42.84 -25.96
N TRP A 195 -51.77 42.52 -24.66
CA TRP A 195 -53.00 42.79 -23.90
C TRP A 195 -53.35 44.29 -23.89
N ILE A 196 -52.37 45.16 -23.67
CA ILE A 196 -52.57 46.61 -23.70
C ILE A 196 -53.02 47.07 -25.10
N LEU A 197 -52.34 46.62 -26.15
CA LEU A 197 -52.67 47.00 -27.52
C LEU A 197 -54.08 46.54 -27.92
N ASN A 198 -54.45 45.32 -27.55
CA ASN A 198 -55.79 44.79 -27.81
C ASN A 198 -56.87 45.60 -27.08
N ASP A 199 -56.62 45.99 -25.83
CA ASP A 199 -57.53 46.85 -25.07
C ASP A 199 -57.67 48.25 -25.71
N GLN A 200 -56.55 48.85 -26.13
CA GLN A 200 -56.54 50.11 -26.88
C GLN A 200 -57.36 50.01 -28.17
N TYR A 201 -57.22 48.91 -28.92
CA TYR A 201 -57.99 48.68 -30.13
C TYR A 201 -59.50 48.57 -29.86
N ARG A 202 -59.89 47.86 -28.79
CA ARG A 202 -61.30 47.78 -28.36
C ARG A 202 -61.87 49.15 -27.99
N LEU A 203 -61.12 49.95 -27.24
CA LEU A 203 -61.52 51.31 -26.85
C LEU A 203 -61.66 52.21 -28.08
N LEU A 204 -60.71 52.16 -29.00
CA LEU A 204 -60.76 52.92 -30.25
C LEU A 204 -62.00 52.55 -31.06
N ASN A 205 -62.24 51.25 -31.28
CA ASN A 205 -63.39 50.78 -32.06
C ASN A 205 -64.73 51.23 -31.44
N THR A 206 -64.84 51.14 -30.11
CA THR A 206 -66.02 51.62 -29.37
C THR A 206 -66.20 53.14 -29.53
N THR A 207 -65.11 53.89 -29.43
CA THR A 207 -65.13 55.36 -29.57
C THR A 207 -65.54 55.76 -30.99
N THR A 208 -65.01 55.08 -32.01
CA THR A 208 -65.37 55.31 -33.42
C THR A 208 -66.84 55.02 -33.66
N LEU A 209 -67.38 53.91 -33.16
CA LEU A 209 -68.80 53.59 -33.26
C LEU A 209 -69.68 54.67 -32.61
N ASN A 210 -69.36 55.07 -31.37
CA ASN A 210 -70.10 56.13 -30.68
C ASN A 210 -70.05 57.47 -31.44
N ALA A 211 -68.91 57.80 -32.04
CA ALA A 211 -68.75 59.01 -32.86
C ALA A 211 -69.60 58.94 -34.14
N MET A 212 -69.66 57.78 -34.80
CA MET A 212 -70.51 57.55 -35.97
C MET A 212 -72.00 57.68 -35.61
N GLU A 213 -72.45 57.06 -34.52
CA GLU A 213 -73.83 57.20 -34.03
C GLU A 213 -74.17 58.65 -33.69
N THR A 214 -73.22 59.38 -33.09
CA THR A 214 -73.40 60.81 -32.78
C THR A 214 -73.52 61.64 -34.07
N HIS A 215 -72.68 61.37 -35.07
CA HIS A 215 -72.74 62.01 -36.37
C HIS A 215 -74.07 61.69 -37.08
N GLU A 216 -74.55 60.44 -37.02
CA GLU A 216 -75.83 60.04 -37.59
C GLU A 216 -76.99 60.78 -36.93
N LYS A 217 -77.00 60.89 -35.59
CA LYS A 217 -77.99 61.70 -34.85
C LYS A 217 -77.94 63.17 -35.27
N LEU A 218 -76.75 63.76 -35.35
CA LEU A 218 -76.59 65.14 -35.80
C LEU A 218 -77.07 65.35 -37.24
N ASN A 219 -76.87 64.38 -38.14
CA ASN A 219 -77.42 64.43 -39.50
C ASN A 219 -78.94 64.38 -39.49
N VAL A 220 -79.56 63.51 -38.69
CA VAL A 220 -81.03 63.45 -38.53
C VAL A 220 -81.56 64.77 -37.99
N ASP A 221 -80.92 65.34 -36.96
CA ASP A 221 -81.29 66.63 -36.38
C ASP A 221 -81.12 67.78 -37.39
N TYR A 222 -80.08 67.73 -38.22
CA TYR A 222 -79.85 68.69 -39.31
C TYR A 222 -80.95 68.59 -40.37
N ASP A 223 -81.29 67.38 -40.82
CA ASP A 223 -82.36 67.14 -41.80
C ASP A 223 -83.73 67.56 -41.26
N GLN A 224 -84.02 67.29 -39.98
CA GLN A 224 -85.24 67.76 -39.32
C GLN A 224 -85.29 69.30 -39.22
N ASN A 225 -84.18 69.94 -38.84
CA ASN A 225 -84.11 71.41 -38.79
C ASN A 225 -84.19 72.05 -40.18
N SER A 226 -83.60 71.43 -41.20
CA SER A 226 -83.71 71.81 -42.62
C SER A 226 -85.15 71.72 -43.10
N MET A 227 -85.87 70.63 -42.77
CA MET A 227 -87.30 70.50 -43.07
C MET A 227 -88.16 71.51 -42.32
N LEU A 228 -87.83 71.83 -41.05
CA LEU A 228 -88.48 72.90 -40.29
C LEU A 228 -88.24 74.28 -40.90
N GLN A 229 -87.02 74.58 -41.35
CA GLN A 229 -86.71 75.83 -42.06
C GLN A 229 -87.47 75.92 -43.37
N ASN A 230 -87.46 74.87 -44.20
CA ASN A 230 -88.25 74.83 -45.43
C ASN A 230 -89.75 74.98 -45.17
N SER A 231 -90.28 74.34 -44.12
CA SER A 231 -91.67 74.50 -43.70
C SER A 231 -91.98 75.94 -43.30
N ASN A 232 -91.07 76.61 -42.59
CA ASN A 232 -91.22 78.02 -42.21
C ASN A 232 -91.12 78.96 -43.42
N THR A 233 -90.24 78.68 -44.38
CA THR A 233 -90.13 79.44 -45.64
C THR A 233 -91.36 79.24 -46.54
N ILE A 234 -91.92 78.03 -46.62
CA ILE A 234 -93.19 77.77 -47.32
C ILE A 234 -94.33 78.50 -46.63
N LYS A 235 -94.37 78.52 -45.29
CA LYS A 235 -95.37 79.26 -44.53
C LYS A 235 -95.28 80.77 -44.79
N GLU A 236 -94.08 81.34 -44.81
CA GLU A 236 -93.87 82.75 -45.18
C GLU A 236 -94.26 83.05 -46.64
N GLN A 237 -94.00 82.14 -47.58
CA GLN A 237 -94.42 82.28 -48.99
C GLN A 237 -95.94 82.15 -49.19
N VAL A 238 -96.62 81.33 -48.38
CA VAL A 238 -98.08 81.19 -48.37
C VAL A 238 -98.73 82.43 -47.75
N ASP A 239 -98.18 82.93 -46.63
CA ASP A 239 -98.67 84.13 -45.96
C ASP A 239 -98.44 85.40 -46.83
N ALA A 240 -97.36 85.46 -47.61
CA ALA A 240 -97.13 86.53 -48.58
C ALA A 240 -98.08 86.47 -49.82
N LYS A 241 -98.62 85.30 -50.18
CA LYS A 241 -99.56 85.13 -51.30
C LYS A 241 -101.04 85.29 -50.93
N LEU A 242 -101.40 85.27 -49.64
CA LEU A 242 -102.77 85.45 -49.15
C LEU A 242 -103.17 86.94 -48.92
N ILE A 243 -102.23 87.86 -49.06
CA ILE A 243 -102.45 89.30 -48.83
C ILE A 243 -103.28 90.04 -49.93
N PRO A 244 -103.57 89.53 -51.15
CA PRO A 244 -104.47 90.21 -52.09
C PRO A 244 -105.91 89.63 -52.25
N LEU A 245 -106.36 88.60 -51.52
CA LEU A 245 -107.65 87.91 -51.80
C LEU A 245 -108.75 88.04 -50.72
N LYS A 246 -108.68 89.04 -49.84
CA LYS A 246 -109.79 89.44 -48.94
C LYS A 246 -110.27 90.87 -49.18
N THR A 247 -110.45 91.24 -50.45
CA THR A 247 -111.38 92.30 -50.84
C THR A 247 -112.35 91.73 -51.88
N LYS A 248 -113.65 91.96 -51.65
CA LYS A 248 -114.85 91.48 -52.37
C LYS A 248 -115.41 90.12 -51.96
N THR A 249 -116.74 90.12 -51.82
CA THR A 249 -117.70 89.03 -51.52
C THR A 249 -117.54 88.47 -50.10
N ASP A 250 -118.35 88.85 -49.10
CA ASP A 250 -119.81 88.78 -49.10
C ASP A 250 -120.51 89.94 -48.39
N SER A 251 -121.23 90.71 -49.19
CA SER A 251 -122.45 91.42 -48.82
C SER A 251 -123.63 90.46 -49.06
N ILE A 252 -124.63 90.47 -48.17
CA ILE A 252 -125.98 89.87 -48.33
C ILE A 252 -126.02 88.36 -47.98
N ASN A 253 -126.73 87.85 -46.97
CA ASN A 253 -127.79 88.35 -46.10
C ASN A 253 -127.91 87.38 -44.90
N ASN A 254 -128.12 87.89 -43.69
CA ASN A 254 -129.33 87.49 -42.96
C ASN A 254 -129.68 88.49 -41.87
N ARG A 255 -130.86 89.07 -42.06
CA ARG A 255 -131.64 89.84 -41.09
C ARG A 255 -132.64 88.86 -40.47
N SER A 256 -132.88 89.02 -39.17
CA SER A 256 -134.04 88.52 -38.38
C SER A 256 -133.91 87.09 -37.85
N SER A 257 -134.12 86.80 -36.56
CA SER A 257 -135.20 87.30 -35.69
C SER A 257 -134.82 87.42 -34.20
N VAL A 258 -135.53 88.36 -33.56
CA VAL A 258 -135.56 88.86 -32.17
C VAL A 258 -135.91 87.82 -31.09
N ALA A 259 -135.22 87.92 -29.94
CA ALA A 259 -135.76 88.02 -28.58
C ALA A 259 -134.75 88.80 -27.71
#